data_AF-A0A0S8IM19-F1
#
_entry.id   AF-A0A0S8IM19-F1
#
_cell.length_a   1.000
_cell.length_b   1.000
_cell.length_c   1.000
_cell.angle_alpha   90.00
_cell.angle_beta   90.00
_cell.angle_gamma   90.00
#
_symmetry.space_group_name_H-M   'P 1'
#
loop_
_entity.id
_entity.type
_entity.pdbx_description
1 polymer ?
#
loop_
_entity_poly.entity_id
_entity_poly.type
_entity_poly.pdbx_seq_one_letter_code
_entity_poly.pdbx_strand_id
1 'polypeptide(L)'
;MMKAVGSTAFLLVLLLGVSAMGDDRKLILGFETEELARKKEGSWGGMKELEDGVDFWTNFEFGETNRAWTWRCRTGEATEGKQALVRYVRRGRRQMSFERTPFQQRYYPVLRSGSDASVILNTFQWLAHAKGDLSDWSGYDLMWLDVKTAKPIEVRLVVEDETIEPPVVRAFQLPAGNWVTL
;
A
#
# COMPACT_ATOMS: atom_id res chain seq x y z
N MET A 1 -21.68 -11.55 21.25
CA MET A 1 -21.20 -11.22 19.90
C MET A 1 -20.13 -10.12 20.04
N MET A 2 -18.85 -10.47 20.12
CA MET A 2 -17.77 -9.47 20.28
C MET A 2 -17.62 -8.69 18.97
N LYS A 3 -17.88 -7.39 18.99
CA LYS A 3 -17.58 -6.49 17.86
C LYS A 3 -16.07 -6.58 17.59
N ALA A 4 -15.70 -6.85 16.34
CA ALA A 4 -14.30 -6.83 15.92
C ALA A 4 -13.73 -5.44 16.26
N VAL A 5 -12.73 -5.38 17.13
CA VAL A 5 -12.02 -4.15 17.46
C VAL A 5 -10.92 -3.97 16.42
N GLY A 6 -11.21 -3.18 15.39
CA GLY A 6 -10.22 -2.70 14.43
C GLY A 6 -9.92 -1.21 14.62
N SER A 7 -8.91 -0.75 13.91
CA SER A 7 -8.41 0.62 13.91
C SER A 7 -8.34 1.12 12.46
N THR A 8 -8.57 2.41 12.25
CA THR A 8 -8.36 3.02 10.93
C THR A 8 -6.91 3.45 10.78
N ALA A 9 -6.33 3.20 9.60
CA ALA A 9 -5.02 3.69 9.19
C ALA A 9 -5.16 4.46 7.87
N PHE A 10 -4.39 5.55 7.76
CA PHE A 10 -4.25 6.37 6.57
C PHE A 10 -2.82 6.24 6.04
N LEU A 11 -2.64 6.21 4.72
CA LEU A 11 -1.37 5.94 4.06
C LEU A 11 -1.13 6.86 2.85
N LEU A 12 0.10 7.33 2.69
CA LEU A 12 0.64 8.02 1.50
C LEU A 12 2.09 7.54 1.22
N VAL A 13 2.48 7.37 -0.06
CA VAL A 13 3.79 6.82 -0.45
C VAL A 13 4.54 7.75 -1.42
N LEU A 14 5.79 8.11 -1.09
CA LEU A 14 6.63 9.01 -1.88
C LEU A 14 8.09 8.48 -1.96
N LEU A 15 8.81 8.78 -3.04
CA LEU A 15 10.26 8.53 -3.18
C LEU A 15 11.04 9.85 -3.20
N LEU A 16 12.28 9.80 -2.70
CA LEU A 16 13.26 10.88 -2.79
C LEU A 16 14.55 10.40 -3.45
N GLY A 17 15.06 11.19 -4.40
CA GLY A 17 16.38 11.01 -4.99
C GLY A 17 17.31 12.11 -4.52
N VAL A 18 18.56 11.77 -4.15
CA VAL A 18 19.54 12.78 -3.74
C VAL A 18 20.33 13.23 -4.96
N SER A 19 19.83 14.25 -5.67
CA SER A 19 20.62 14.93 -6.69
C SER A 19 21.57 15.92 -6.02
N ALA A 20 22.81 16.02 -6.52
CA ALA A 20 23.80 17.01 -6.07
C ALA A 20 23.34 18.48 -6.25
N MET A 21 22.17 18.71 -6.85
CA MET A 21 21.57 20.03 -7.09
C MET A 21 20.20 20.27 -6.44
N GLY A 22 19.67 19.35 -5.63
CA GLY A 22 18.37 19.54 -4.96
C GLY A 22 17.67 18.23 -4.61
N ASP A 23 16.68 18.33 -3.73
CA ASP A 23 15.83 17.22 -3.28
C ASP A 23 14.80 16.92 -4.38
N ASP A 24 15.13 16.01 -5.31
CA ASP A 24 14.21 15.61 -6.39
C ASP A 24 13.19 14.61 -5.82
N ARG A 25 12.05 15.14 -5.37
CA ARG A 25 10.94 14.38 -4.79
C ARG A 25 10.01 13.87 -5.88
N LYS A 26 9.62 12.60 -5.82
CA LYS A 26 8.58 12.03 -6.68
C LYS A 26 7.52 11.32 -5.85
N LEU A 27 6.32 11.89 -5.84
CA LEU A 27 5.15 11.19 -5.34
C LEU A 27 4.91 9.93 -6.17
N ILE A 28 4.87 8.75 -5.51
CA ILE A 28 4.51 7.50 -6.18
C ILE A 28 3.00 7.31 -6.14
N LEU A 29 2.43 7.53 -4.95
CA LEU A 29 1.02 7.34 -4.66
C LEU A 29 0.55 8.41 -3.67
N GLY A 30 0.01 9.49 -4.23
CA GLY A 30 -0.86 10.44 -3.53
C GLY A 30 -2.30 9.96 -3.43
N PHE A 31 -2.63 8.85 -4.09
CA PHE A 31 -3.97 8.27 -4.10
C PHE A 31 -5.05 9.15 -4.75
N GLU A 32 -4.62 10.09 -5.59
CA GLU A 32 -5.52 10.94 -6.36
C GLU A 32 -6.11 10.19 -7.55
N THR A 33 -7.33 10.57 -7.93
CA THR A 33 -8.09 9.91 -8.99
C THR A 33 -7.33 9.94 -10.32
N GLU A 34 -6.70 11.06 -10.66
CA GLU A 34 -5.94 11.24 -11.89
C GLU A 34 -4.67 10.38 -11.92
N GLU A 35 -4.11 10.06 -10.76
CA GLU A 35 -2.95 9.19 -10.60
C GLU A 35 -3.38 7.73 -10.72
N LEU A 36 -4.45 7.35 -10.01
CA LEU A 36 -5.04 6.01 -10.01
C LEU A 36 -5.58 5.59 -11.39
N ALA A 37 -5.96 6.57 -12.21
CA ALA A 37 -6.40 6.35 -13.59
C ALA A 37 -5.27 5.99 -14.57
N ARG A 38 -3.99 6.18 -14.21
CA ARG A 38 -2.81 5.97 -15.09
C ARG A 38 -2.41 4.50 -15.22
N LYS A 39 -3.34 3.66 -15.65
CA LYS A 39 -3.14 2.23 -15.88
C LYS A 39 -2.77 1.90 -17.33
N LYS A 40 -2.08 0.79 -17.55
CA LYS A 40 -1.79 0.20 -18.87
C LYS A 40 -3.11 -0.28 -19.52
N GLU A 41 -3.13 -0.34 -20.85
CA GLU A 41 -4.21 -1.01 -21.58
C GLU A 41 -4.28 -2.50 -21.17
N GLY A 42 -5.48 -3.04 -21.00
CA GLY A 42 -5.67 -4.41 -20.51
C GLY A 42 -5.37 -4.62 -19.02
N SER A 43 -5.18 -3.56 -18.22
CA SER A 43 -4.99 -3.69 -16.78
C SER A 43 -6.16 -4.39 -16.10
N TRP A 44 -5.88 -5.27 -15.15
CA TRP A 44 -6.89 -5.90 -14.29
C TRP A 44 -7.36 -5.00 -13.13
N GLY A 45 -7.06 -3.70 -13.21
CA GLY A 45 -7.45 -2.69 -12.23
C GLY A 45 -8.70 -1.92 -12.65
N GLY A 46 -9.51 -1.53 -11.67
CA GLY A 46 -10.68 -0.68 -11.87
C GLY A 46 -10.80 0.35 -10.76
N MET A 47 -11.60 1.38 -11.01
CA MET A 47 -11.92 2.40 -10.01
C MET A 47 -13.37 2.83 -10.13
N LYS A 48 -13.92 3.33 -9.02
CA LYS A 48 -15.25 3.88 -8.91
C LYS A 48 -15.19 5.13 -8.05
N GLU A 49 -15.54 6.25 -8.67
CA GLU A 49 -15.71 7.51 -7.96
C GLU A 49 -16.95 7.45 -7.05
N LEU A 50 -16.82 8.10 -5.90
CA LEU A 50 -17.81 8.24 -4.85
C LEU A 50 -17.85 9.73 -4.45
N GLU A 51 -18.88 10.12 -3.72
CA GLU A 51 -19.01 11.50 -3.22
C GLU A 51 -17.83 11.90 -2.31
N ASP A 52 -17.30 10.93 -1.54
CA ASP A 52 -16.24 11.13 -0.55
C ASP A 52 -14.85 10.61 -1.01
N GLY A 53 -14.65 10.33 -2.30
CA GLY A 53 -13.36 9.90 -2.85
C GLY A 53 -13.48 8.84 -3.94
N VAL A 54 -12.56 7.87 -3.95
CA VAL A 54 -12.53 6.80 -4.96
C VAL A 54 -12.24 5.45 -4.33
N ASP A 55 -12.97 4.43 -4.76
CA ASP A 55 -12.59 3.04 -4.51
C ASP A 55 -11.86 2.50 -5.73
N PHE A 56 -10.62 2.04 -5.55
CA PHE A 56 -9.88 1.36 -6.61
C PHE A 56 -9.60 -0.10 -6.23
N TRP A 57 -9.56 -0.97 -7.22
CA TRP A 57 -9.41 -2.41 -7.01
C TRP A 57 -8.53 -3.02 -8.09
N THR A 58 -8.02 -4.21 -7.77
CA THR A 58 -7.35 -5.10 -8.71
C THR A 58 -8.06 -6.45 -8.70
N ASN A 59 -8.16 -7.06 -9.87
CA ASN A 59 -8.67 -8.42 -10.03
C ASN A 59 -7.49 -9.41 -10.03
N PHE A 60 -7.78 -10.69 -9.78
CA PHE A 60 -6.77 -11.73 -9.97
C PHE A 60 -6.45 -11.90 -11.46
N GLU A 61 -5.17 -12.12 -11.76
CA GLU A 61 -4.66 -12.41 -13.12
C GLU A 61 -5.38 -13.58 -13.79
N PHE A 62 -5.89 -14.55 -13.02
CA PHE A 62 -6.57 -15.75 -13.53
C PHE A 62 -8.10 -15.63 -13.57
N GLY A 63 -8.69 -14.44 -13.37
CA GLY A 63 -10.13 -14.26 -13.46
C GLY A 63 -10.60 -12.83 -13.21
N GLU A 64 -11.00 -12.14 -14.28
CA GLU A 64 -11.46 -10.74 -14.27
C GLU A 64 -12.69 -10.47 -13.38
N THR A 65 -13.44 -11.51 -13.00
CA THR A 65 -14.65 -11.39 -12.18
C THR A 65 -14.38 -11.42 -10.68
N ASN A 66 -13.18 -11.83 -10.24
CA ASN A 66 -12.83 -11.93 -8.83
C ASN A 66 -11.89 -10.80 -8.41
N ARG A 67 -12.45 -9.81 -7.70
CA ARG A 67 -11.66 -8.74 -7.06
C ARG A 67 -10.70 -9.34 -6.04
N ALA A 68 -9.41 -9.17 -6.26
CA ALA A 68 -8.35 -9.57 -5.35
C ALA A 68 -8.26 -8.61 -4.16
N TRP A 69 -8.26 -7.30 -4.45
CA TRP A 69 -8.17 -6.26 -3.44
C TRP A 69 -9.05 -5.09 -3.78
N THR A 70 -9.57 -4.41 -2.75
CA THR A 70 -10.20 -3.11 -2.89
C THR A 70 -9.62 -2.18 -1.84
N TRP A 71 -9.18 -1.03 -2.33
CA TRP A 71 -8.59 0.06 -1.59
C TRP A 71 -9.51 1.27 -1.69
N ARG A 72 -9.52 2.05 -0.61
CA ARG A 72 -10.47 3.15 -0.43
C ARG A 72 -9.66 4.41 -0.26
N CYS A 73 -9.72 5.31 -1.22
CA CYS A 73 -9.15 6.64 -1.10
C CYS A 73 -10.28 7.58 -0.69
N ARG A 74 -10.05 8.38 0.34
CA ARG A 74 -11.07 9.31 0.85
C ARG A 74 -10.52 10.72 0.92
N THR A 75 -11.38 11.67 0.59
CA THR A 75 -11.09 13.09 0.72
C THR A 75 -11.00 13.47 2.21
N GLY A 76 -10.15 14.44 2.53
CA GLY A 76 -10.01 14.96 3.89
C GLY A 76 -8.57 14.98 4.38
N GLU A 77 -8.25 14.20 5.42
CA GLU A 77 -6.91 14.16 6.00
C GLU A 77 -5.91 13.52 5.03
N ALA A 78 -4.95 14.32 4.57
CA ALA A 78 -3.83 13.90 3.72
C ALA A 78 -2.60 14.76 4.02
N THR A 79 -1.40 14.23 3.78
CA THR A 79 -0.15 15.01 3.86
C THR A 79 0.18 15.71 2.55
N GLU A 80 -0.35 15.22 1.44
CA GLU A 80 -0.25 15.80 0.10
C GLU A 80 -1.56 15.58 -0.67
N GLY A 81 -1.92 16.48 -1.58
CA GLY A 81 -3.16 16.38 -2.37
C GLY A 81 -4.43 16.63 -1.55
N LYS A 82 -5.50 15.92 -1.92
CA LYS A 82 -6.85 15.99 -1.35
C LYS A 82 -7.30 14.65 -0.76
N GLN A 83 -6.65 13.55 -1.11
CA GLN A 83 -7.05 12.19 -0.76
C GLN A 83 -5.95 11.44 -0.01
N ALA A 84 -6.37 10.45 0.79
CA ALA A 84 -5.46 9.46 1.36
C ALA A 84 -6.08 8.07 1.30
N LEU A 85 -5.24 7.04 1.22
CA LEU A 85 -5.71 5.65 1.35
C LEU A 85 -6.18 5.40 2.78
N VAL A 86 -7.42 4.96 2.95
CA VAL A 86 -8.03 4.62 4.23
C VAL A 86 -8.24 3.11 4.34
N ARG A 87 -7.71 2.52 5.41
CA ARG A 87 -7.89 1.10 5.71
C ARG A 87 -8.41 0.87 7.11
N TYR A 88 -9.42 -0.01 7.22
CA TYR A 88 -9.78 -0.61 8.50
C TYR A 88 -8.90 -1.83 8.76
N VAL A 89 -8.00 -1.70 9.74
CA VAL A 89 -7.04 -2.72 10.17
C VAL A 89 -7.68 -3.53 11.29
N ARG A 90 -7.82 -4.85 11.11
CA ARG A 90 -8.28 -5.76 12.16
C ARG A 90 -7.10 -6.28 12.95
N ARG A 91 -7.30 -6.50 14.25
CA ARG A 91 -6.31 -7.20 15.07
C ARG A 91 -6.05 -8.59 14.47
N GLY A 92 -4.78 -8.90 14.22
CA GLY A 92 -4.37 -10.24 13.81
C GLY A 92 -4.73 -11.28 14.87
N ARG A 93 -4.92 -12.54 14.46
CA ARG A 93 -5.05 -13.65 15.42
C ARG A 93 -3.64 -14.01 15.90
N ARG A 94 -3.46 -14.24 17.21
CA ARG A 94 -2.20 -14.74 17.80
C ARG A 94 -2.00 -16.19 17.34
N GLN A 95 -1.45 -16.41 16.17
CA GLN A 95 -1.05 -17.73 15.74
C GLN A 95 0.12 -17.52 14.80
N MET A 96 1.33 -17.52 15.38
CA MET A 96 2.54 -17.32 14.61
C MET A 96 2.55 -18.27 13.42
N SER A 97 2.60 -17.71 12.21
CA SER A 97 3.44 -18.23 11.14
C SER A 97 3.39 -17.32 9.92
N PHE A 98 4.31 -16.36 9.85
CA PHE A 98 4.98 -16.14 8.57
C PHE A 98 5.91 -17.34 8.38
N GLU A 99 5.37 -18.49 7.98
CA GLU A 99 6.22 -19.55 7.43
C GLU A 99 6.82 -18.98 6.14
N ARG A 100 8.13 -18.75 6.16
CA ARG A 100 8.90 -18.47 4.95
C ARG A 100 8.61 -19.61 3.97
N THR A 101 7.85 -19.32 2.92
CA THR A 101 7.75 -20.24 1.80
C THR A 101 8.98 -20.01 0.92
N PRO A 102 9.40 -21.03 0.14
CA PRO A 102 10.45 -20.85 -0.87
C PRO A 102 10.11 -19.80 -1.95
N PHE A 103 8.88 -19.23 -1.92
CA PHE A 103 8.28 -18.38 -2.95
C PHE A 103 7.80 -17.03 -2.40
N GLN A 104 8.57 -16.33 -1.54
CA GLN A 104 8.41 -14.86 -1.49
C GLN A 104 8.59 -14.15 -2.85
N GLN A 105 9.16 -14.89 -3.78
CA GLN A 105 9.86 -14.43 -4.96
C GLN A 105 9.04 -13.91 -6.16
N ARG A 106 7.73 -13.61 -6.07
CA ARG A 106 7.06 -12.97 -7.23
C ARG A 106 5.80 -12.15 -6.95
N TYR A 107 5.76 -11.40 -5.84
CA TYR A 107 4.82 -10.28 -5.60
C TYR A 107 3.41 -10.55 -4.99
N TYR A 108 3.19 -11.76 -4.46
CA TYR A 108 2.20 -12.21 -3.46
C TYR A 108 0.68 -12.16 -3.65
N PRO A 109 0.05 -13.35 -3.48
CA PRO A 109 -0.80 -13.59 -2.29
C PRO A 109 -0.76 -15.03 -1.74
N VAL A 110 -0.72 -15.21 -0.40
CA VAL A 110 -1.56 -16.20 0.32
C VAL A 110 -1.82 -15.69 1.75
N LEU A 111 -3.00 -15.09 1.99
CA LEU A 111 -3.55 -15.00 3.34
C LEU A 111 -4.10 -16.39 3.71
N ARG A 112 -3.32 -17.22 4.39
CA ARG A 112 -3.86 -18.44 5.03
C ARG A 112 -4.73 -18.04 6.22
N SER A 113 -5.69 -18.88 6.58
CA SER A 113 -6.59 -18.68 7.71
C SER A 113 -5.81 -18.38 9.00
N GLY A 114 -6.02 -17.19 9.58
CA GLY A 114 -5.31 -16.73 10.78
C GLY A 114 -4.08 -15.90 10.44
N SER A 115 -4.28 -14.65 9.98
CA SER A 115 -3.18 -13.73 9.73
C SER A 115 -2.74 -13.02 11.02
N ASP A 116 -1.43 -12.96 11.24
CA ASP A 116 -0.80 -12.19 12.33
C ASP A 116 -0.92 -10.66 12.09
N ALA A 117 -1.14 -10.25 10.83
CA ALA A 117 -1.29 -8.85 10.41
C ALA A 117 -2.44 -8.66 9.41
N SER A 118 -2.92 -7.41 9.28
CA SER A 118 -3.83 -7.00 8.21
C SER A 118 -3.04 -6.25 7.13
N VAL A 119 -3.28 -6.58 5.86
CA VAL A 119 -2.67 -5.84 4.73
C VAL A 119 -3.34 -4.47 4.59
N ILE A 120 -2.51 -3.42 4.57
CA ILE A 120 -2.93 -2.03 4.32
C ILE A 120 -2.92 -1.76 2.82
N LEU A 121 -1.78 -1.94 2.17
CA LEU A 121 -1.56 -1.80 0.74
C LEU A 121 -0.63 -2.90 0.26
N ASN A 122 -0.92 -3.48 -0.90
CA ASN A 122 0.04 -4.22 -1.70
C ASN A 122 0.05 -3.54 -3.07
N THR A 123 1.19 -2.97 -3.44
CA THR A 123 1.32 -2.19 -4.66
C THR A 123 1.47 -3.06 -5.90
N PHE A 124 1.82 -4.34 -5.76
CA PHE A 124 2.16 -5.20 -6.90
C PHE A 124 1.13 -5.19 -8.03
N GLN A 125 -0.11 -5.57 -7.73
CA GLN A 125 -1.14 -5.74 -8.77
C GLN A 125 -1.58 -4.41 -9.39
N TRP A 126 -1.28 -3.28 -8.74
CA TRP A 126 -1.59 -1.98 -9.29
C TRP A 126 -0.39 -1.38 -10.03
N LEU A 127 0.79 -1.28 -9.38
CA LEU A 127 2.00 -0.72 -9.98
C LEU A 127 2.55 -1.54 -11.14
N ALA A 128 2.50 -2.88 -11.11
CA ALA A 128 2.93 -3.70 -12.24
C ALA A 128 2.11 -3.38 -13.52
N HIS A 129 0.88 -2.90 -13.33
CA HIS A 129 -0.04 -2.52 -14.40
C HIS A 129 -0.22 -1.00 -14.54
N ALA A 130 0.52 -0.18 -13.79
CA ALA A 130 0.56 1.26 -13.97
C ALA A 130 1.51 1.62 -15.13
N LYS A 131 1.41 2.83 -15.70
CA LYS A 131 2.38 3.29 -16.72
C LYS A 131 3.81 3.27 -16.15
N GLY A 132 4.80 3.10 -17.04
CA GLY A 132 6.20 2.79 -16.67
C GLY A 132 6.85 3.84 -15.76
N ASP A 133 6.43 5.09 -15.88
CA ASP A 133 6.86 6.20 -15.02
C ASP A 133 6.48 6.01 -13.54
N LEU A 134 5.48 5.20 -13.20
CA LEU A 134 5.10 4.93 -11.81
C LEU A 134 5.83 3.72 -11.19
N SER A 135 6.36 2.83 -12.02
CA SER A 135 7.02 1.58 -11.59
C SER A 135 8.55 1.62 -11.67
N ASP A 136 9.13 2.57 -12.42
CA ASP A 136 10.58 2.78 -12.44
C ASP A 136 11.02 3.72 -11.31
N TRP A 137 11.79 3.15 -10.38
CA TRP A 137 12.35 3.81 -9.21
C TRP A 137 13.88 3.87 -9.23
N SER A 138 14.52 3.53 -10.36
CA SER A 138 15.98 3.40 -10.48
C SER A 138 16.78 4.68 -10.15
N GLY A 139 16.13 5.85 -10.20
CA GLY A 139 16.73 7.15 -9.86
C GLY A 139 16.51 7.62 -8.41
N TYR A 140 15.98 6.77 -7.52
CA TYR A 140 15.62 7.15 -6.15
C TYR A 140 16.35 6.30 -5.11
N ASP A 141 16.77 6.94 -4.02
CA ASP A 141 17.55 6.31 -2.96
C ASP A 141 16.71 5.95 -1.73
N LEU A 142 15.62 6.70 -1.49
CA LEU A 142 14.80 6.58 -0.29
C LEU A 142 13.31 6.50 -0.63
N MET A 143 12.59 5.66 0.10
CA MET A 143 11.12 5.60 0.10
C MET A 143 10.60 6.09 1.43
N TRP A 144 9.71 7.08 1.37
CA TRP A 144 9.04 7.69 2.49
C TRP A 144 7.57 7.28 2.52
N LEU A 145 7.08 7.01 3.72
CA LEU A 145 5.70 6.62 3.93
C LEU A 145 5.07 7.47 5.03
N ASP A 146 4.10 8.30 4.66
CA ASP A 146 3.30 9.02 5.64
C ASP A 146 2.15 8.14 6.11
N VAL A 147 2.08 7.93 7.42
CA VAL A 147 1.06 7.11 8.05
C VAL A 147 0.43 7.84 9.23
N LYS A 148 -0.90 7.81 9.29
CA LYS A 148 -1.66 8.23 10.48
C LYS A 148 -2.57 7.11 10.94
N THR A 149 -2.66 6.92 12.25
CA THR A 149 -3.41 5.80 12.84
C THR A 149 -4.36 6.28 13.93
N ALA A 150 -5.53 5.65 14.04
CA ALA A 150 -6.50 5.99 15.09
C ALA A 150 -6.12 5.41 16.47
N LYS A 151 -5.22 4.41 16.51
CA LYS A 151 -4.73 3.75 17.72
C LYS A 151 -3.28 3.35 17.50
N PRO A 152 -2.47 3.21 18.56
CA PRO A 152 -1.11 2.74 18.41
C PRO A 152 -1.09 1.34 17.76
N ILE A 153 -0.30 1.19 16.71
CA ILE A 153 -0.14 -0.06 15.97
C ILE A 153 1.31 -0.26 15.53
N GLU A 154 1.71 -1.51 15.34
CA GLU A 154 2.93 -1.85 14.61
C GLU A 154 2.59 -1.94 13.12
N VAL A 155 3.36 -1.22 12.30
CA VAL A 155 3.32 -1.34 10.84
C VAL A 155 4.60 -2.01 10.36
N ARG A 156 4.45 -2.95 9.44
CA ARG A 156 5.58 -3.61 8.77
C ARG A 156 5.62 -3.17 7.32
N LEU A 157 6.75 -2.61 6.92
CA LEU A 157 7.08 -2.32 5.55
C LEU A 157 7.92 -3.48 5.00
N VAL A 158 7.55 -4.00 3.84
CA VAL A 158 8.23 -5.09 3.16
C VAL A 158 8.53 -4.62 1.74
N VAL A 159 9.79 -4.68 1.35
CA VAL A 159 10.27 -4.36 0.00
C VAL A 159 10.94 -5.60 -0.59
N GLU A 160 10.55 -5.95 -1.79
CA GLU A 160 11.03 -7.09 -2.56
C GLU A 160 10.97 -6.73 -4.04
N ASP A 161 11.92 -7.23 -4.82
CA ASP A 161 11.95 -7.11 -6.27
C ASP A 161 12.80 -8.26 -6.84
N GLU A 162 12.90 -8.38 -8.17
CA GLU A 162 13.68 -9.38 -8.90
C GLU A 162 15.16 -9.44 -8.47
N THR A 163 15.67 -8.38 -7.85
CA THR A 163 17.06 -8.30 -7.37
C THR A 163 17.21 -8.29 -5.85
N ILE A 164 16.12 -8.14 -5.09
CA ILE A 164 16.14 -7.99 -3.63
C ILE A 164 15.62 -9.27 -2.97
N GLU A 165 16.54 -10.19 -2.67
CA GLU A 165 16.25 -11.41 -1.92
C GLU A 165 17.27 -11.64 -0.78
N PRO A 166 16.82 -11.94 0.46
CA PRO A 166 15.43 -11.99 0.92
C PRO A 166 14.79 -10.59 1.03
N PRO A 167 13.44 -10.49 1.13
CA PRO A 167 12.75 -9.22 1.27
C PRO A 167 13.30 -8.39 2.43
N VAL A 168 13.47 -7.09 2.21
CA VAL A 168 13.82 -6.14 3.26
C VAL A 168 12.58 -5.84 4.08
N VAL A 169 12.61 -6.18 5.37
CA VAL A 169 11.52 -5.92 6.31
C VAL A 169 11.95 -4.88 7.34
N ARG A 170 11.08 -3.90 7.58
CA ARG A 170 11.20 -2.92 8.66
C ARG A 170 9.90 -2.85 9.44
N ALA A 171 10.00 -2.76 10.76
CA ALA A 171 8.85 -2.63 11.66
C ALA A 171 8.91 -1.30 12.37
N PHE A 172 7.79 -0.59 12.42
CA PHE A 172 7.66 0.73 13.02
C PHE A 172 6.52 0.72 14.04
N GLN A 173 6.78 1.29 15.21
CA GLN A 173 5.74 1.52 16.21
C GLN A 173 5.14 2.90 15.97
N LEU A 174 3.86 2.94 15.60
CA LEU A 174 3.19 4.20 15.26
C LEU A 174 2.34 4.70 16.43
N PRO A 175 2.45 5.98 16.80
CA PRO A 175 1.53 6.60 17.73
C PRO A 175 0.15 6.81 17.09
N ALA A 176 -0.85 7.05 17.92
CA ALA A 176 -2.18 7.45 17.45
C ALA A 176 -2.24 8.96 17.18
N GLY A 177 -3.08 9.35 16.23
CA GLY A 177 -3.59 10.71 16.08
C GLY A 177 -2.78 11.65 15.17
N ASN A 178 -1.49 11.44 15.01
CA ASN A 178 -0.62 12.28 14.18
C ASN A 178 -0.12 11.53 12.94
N TRP A 179 0.17 12.29 11.89
CA TRP A 179 0.94 11.80 10.74
C TRP A 179 2.40 11.60 11.15
N VAL A 180 2.98 10.49 10.71
CA VAL A 180 4.38 10.13 10.91
C VAL A 180 4.93 9.66 9.57
N THR A 181 6.08 10.21 9.18
CA THR A 181 6.86 9.75 8.01
C THR A 181 7.81 8.63 8.44
N LEU A 182 7.76 7.50 7.75
CA LEU A 182 8.63 6.33 7.94
C LEU A 182 9.67 6.24 6.83
#